data_AF-A0A964Q0C1-F1
#
_entry.id   AF-A0A964Q0C1-F1
#
_cell.length_a   1.000
_cell.length_b   1.000
_cell.length_c   1.000
_cell.angle_alpha   90.00
_cell.angle_beta   90.00
_cell.angle_gamma   90.00
#
_symmetry.space_group_name_H-M   'P 1'
#
loop_
_entity.id
_entity.type
_entity.pdbx_description
1 polymer ?
#
loop_
_entity_poly.entity_id
_entity_poly.type
_entity_poly.pdbx_seq_one_letter_code
_entity_poly.pdbx_strand_id
1 'polypeptide(L)' 'MSKVFGFVIGAIWLLFALLAFRNSATGWSAGYADLGFWWAVIAALLAVASTVALVGTARHRRTGPAK' A
#
# COMPACT_ATOMS: atom_id res chain seq x y z
N MET A 1 4.39 -11.08 -18.06
CA MET A 1 4.37 -10.92 -16.59
C MET A 1 3.10 -11.53 -16.02
N SER A 2 3.20 -12.42 -15.03
CA SER A 2 2.06 -13.08 -14.38
C SER A 2 1.42 -12.13 -13.37
N LYS A 3 0.09 -12.24 -13.17
CA LYS A 3 -0.66 -11.46 -12.16
C LYS A 3 -0.04 -11.57 -10.75
N VAL A 4 0.68 -12.66 -10.49
CA VAL A 4 1.42 -12.89 -9.24
C VAL A 4 2.33 -11.72 -8.87
N PHE A 5 3.06 -11.14 -9.83
CA PHE A 5 3.99 -10.04 -9.55
C PHE A 5 3.26 -8.83 -8.95
N GLY A 6 2.15 -8.41 -9.57
CA GLY A 6 1.38 -7.26 -9.10
C GLY A 6 0.75 -7.48 -7.72
N PHE A 7 0.31 -8.72 -7.43
CA PHE A 7 -0.20 -9.06 -6.10
C PHE A 7 0.90 -9.06 -5.03
N VAL A 8 2.09 -9.58 -5.33
CA VAL A 8 3.24 -9.56 -4.40
C VAL A 8 3.64 -8.12 -4.07
N ILE A 9 3.79 -7.28 -5.08
CA ILE A 9 4.13 -5.87 -4.89
C ILE A 9 3.03 -5.14 -4.09
N GLY A 10 1.76 -5.37 -4.42
CA GLY A 10 0.63 -4.82 -3.68
C GLY A 10 0.64 -5.23 -2.20
N ALA A 11 0.94 -6.50 -1.90
CA ALA A 11 1.04 -7.01 -0.53
C ALA A 11 2.21 -6.39 0.25
N ILE A 12 3.37 -6.21 -0.38
CA ILE A 12 4.53 -5.54 0.24
C ILE A 12 4.19 -4.10 0.60
N TRP A 13 3.57 -3.36 -0.31
CA TRP A 13 3.14 -1.98 -0.03
C TRP A 13 2.08 -1.91 1.07
N LEU A 14 1.19 -2.90 1.14
CA LEU A 14 0.21 -3.00 2.22
C LEU A 14 0.88 -3.21 3.58
N LEU A 15 1.89 -4.08 3.65
CA LEU A 15 2.68 -4.29 4.87
C LEU A 15 3.37 -3.00 5.33
N PHE A 16 3.99 -2.26 4.40
CA PHE A 16 4.58 -0.97 4.73
C PHE A 16 3.54 0.06 5.17
N ALA A 17 2.34 0.07 4.58
CA ALA A 17 1.24 0.93 5.04
C ALA A 17 0.85 0.63 6.50
N LEU A 18 0.76 -0.65 6.86
CA LEU A 18 0.44 -1.07 8.23
C LEU A 18 1.55 -0.69 9.22
N LEU A 19 2.82 -0.83 8.84
CA LEU A 19 3.95 -0.42 9.68
C LEU A 19 3.98 1.10 9.88
N ALA A 20 3.75 1.87 8.81
CA ALA A 20 3.64 3.33 8.89
C ALA A 20 2.47 3.76 9.80
N PHE A 21 1.31 3.09 9.68
CA PHE A 21 0.17 3.37 10.54
C PHE A 21 0.46 3.07 12.02
N ARG A 22 1.16 1.98 12.32
CA ARG A 22 1.61 1.67 13.69
C ARG A 22 2.53 2.75 14.24
N ASN A 23 3.50 3.22 13.46
CA ASN A 23 4.38 4.32 13.86
C ASN A 23 3.62 5.63 14.09
N SER A 24 2.62 5.91 13.26
CA SER A 24 1.72 7.04 13.45
C SER A 24 1.01 6.95 14.80
N ALA A 25 0.35 5.82 15.09
CA ALA A 25 -0.36 5.58 16.35
C ALA A 25 0.56 5.74 17.57
N THR A 26 1.79 5.21 17.48
CA THR A 26 2.80 5.39 18.54
C THR A 26 3.15 6.87 18.72
N GLY A 27 3.40 7.62 17.64
CA GLY A 27 3.70 9.06 17.68
C GLY A 27 2.60 9.87 18.37
N TRP A 28 1.34 9.62 18.00
CA TRP A 28 0.19 10.24 18.65
C TRP A 28 0.09 9.89 20.14
N SER A 29 0.29 8.61 20.50
CA SER A 29 0.22 8.16 21.89
C SER A 29 1.34 8.70 22.78
N ALA A 30 2.50 9.00 22.20
CA ALA A 30 3.66 9.56 22.88
C ALA A 30 3.62 11.10 22.96
N GLY A 31 2.57 11.75 22.44
CA GLY A 31 2.44 13.21 22.43
C GLY A 31 3.21 13.92 21.31
N TYR A 32 3.80 13.18 20.37
CA TYR A 32 4.52 13.73 19.22
C TYR A 32 3.58 13.87 18.01
N ALA A 33 2.82 14.97 17.97
CA ALA A 33 1.81 15.21 16.93
C ALA A 33 2.40 15.30 15.51
N ASP A 34 3.56 15.93 15.32
CA ASP A 34 4.21 16.04 14.00
C ASP A 34 4.61 14.64 13.46
N LEU A 35 5.25 13.83 14.31
CA LEU A 35 5.62 12.46 13.97
C LEU A 35 4.38 11.62 13.66
N GLY A 36 3.35 11.70 14.50
CA GLY A 36 2.07 11.03 14.28
C GLY A 36 1.42 11.42 12.94
N PHE A 37 1.41 12.71 12.62
CA PHE A 37 0.84 13.26 11.39
C PHE A 37 1.58 12.78 10.14
N TRP A 38 2.91 12.93 10.08
CA TRP A 38 3.66 12.55 8.87
C TRP A 38 3.63 11.04 8.60
N TRP A 39 3.70 10.21 9.65
CA TRP A 39 3.51 8.77 9.48
C TRP A 39 2.10 8.41 9.01
N ALA A 40 1.06 9.14 9.43
CA ALA A 40 -0.30 8.95 8.93
C ALA A 40 -0.41 9.31 7.43
N VAL A 41 0.21 10.41 7.00
CA VAL A 41 0.25 10.80 5.58
C VAL A 41 0.95 9.71 4.75
N ILE A 42 2.10 9.21 5.22
CA ILE A 42 2.82 8.12 4.55
C ILE A 42 1.96 6.85 4.48
N ALA A 43 1.31 6.46 5.58
CA ALA A 43 0.44 5.29 5.62
C ALA A 43 -0.71 5.39 4.62
N ALA A 44 -1.34 6.57 4.51
CA ALA A 44 -2.43 6.81 3.56
C ALA A 44 -1.96 6.66 2.10
N LEU A 45 -0.81 7.26 1.74
CA LEU A 45 -0.24 7.15 0.39
C LEU A 45 0.11 5.70 0.04
N LEU A 46 0.73 4.97 0.97
CA LEU A 46 1.07 3.56 0.79
C LEU A 46 -0.18 2.67 0.63
N ALA A 47 -1.23 2.95 1.40
CA ALA A 47 -2.50 2.22 1.30
C ALA A 47 -3.15 2.43 -0.07
N VAL A 48 -3.13 3.67 -0.59
CA VAL A 48 -3.61 3.98 -1.95
C VAL A 48 -2.78 3.25 -3.00
N ALA A 49 -1.44 3.33 -2.92
CA ALA A 49 -0.54 2.65 -3.86
C ALA A 49 -0.77 1.13 -3.88
N SER A 50 -0.88 0.51 -2.70
CA SER A 50 -1.21 -0.91 -2.56
C SER A 50 -2.56 -1.24 -3.19
N THR A 51 -3.60 -0.46 -2.91
CA THR A 51 -4.94 -0.66 -3.46
C THR A 51 -4.93 -0.59 -4.98
N VAL A 52 -4.25 0.40 -5.56
CA VAL A 52 -4.11 0.55 -7.01
C VAL A 52 -3.39 -0.66 -7.62
N ALA A 53 -2.30 -1.13 -7.00
CA ALA A 53 -1.57 -2.30 -7.45
C ALA A 53 -2.43 -3.57 -7.42
N LEU A 54 -3.13 -3.82 -6.31
CA LEU A 54 -3.97 -5.01 -6.13
C LEU A 54 -5.18 -5.00 -7.09
N VAL A 55 -5.92 -3.88 -7.14
CA VAL A 55 -7.11 -3.75 -7.99
C VAL A 55 -6.72 -3.74 -9.47
N GLY A 56 -5.67 -3.00 -9.84
CA GLY A 56 -5.15 -2.99 -11.21
C GLY A 56 -4.74 -4.38 -11.68
N THR A 57 -4.06 -5.14 -10.82
CA THR A 57 -3.65 -6.52 -11.10
C THR A 57 -4.85 -7.46 -11.22
N ALA A 58 -5.85 -7.34 -10.34
CA ALA A 58 -7.07 -8.14 -10.39
C ALA A 58 -7.88 -7.88 -11.67
N ARG A 59 -7.96 -6.61 -12.09
CA ARG A 59 -8.69 -6.19 -13.30
C ARG A 59 -7.91 -6.42 -14.60
N HIS A 60 -6.60 -6.64 -14.53
CA HIS A 60 -5.78 -6.88 -15.71
C HIS A 60 -6.22 -8.18 -16.43
N ARG A 61 -6.98 -8.02 -17.52
CA ARG A 61 -7.30 -9.07 -18.48
C ARG A 61 -6.35 -8.93 -19.66
N ARG A 62 -5.67 -10.02 -20.04
CA ARG A 62 -4.91 -10.03 -21.30
C ARG A 62 -5.90 -10.03 -22.46
N THR A 63 -6.26 -8.86 -22.96
CA THR A 63 -7.01 -8.71 -24.22
C THR A 63 -6.00 -8.55 -25.34
N GLY A 64 -5.49 -9.66 -25.84
CA GLY A 64 -4.69 -9.74 -27.06
C GLY A 64 -4.97 -11.09 -27.71
N PRO A 65 -4.97 -11.19 -29.05
CA PRO A 65 -5.24 -12.45 -29.74
C PRO A 65 -4.32 -13.53 -29.18
N ALA A 66 -4.90 -14.68 -28.83
CA ALA A 66 -4.13 -15.87 -28.52
C ALA A 66 -3.30 -16.20 -29.77
N LYS A 67 -1.97 -16.04 -29.67
CA LYS A 67 -1.03 -16.56 -30.65
C LYS A 67 -0.80 -18.04 -30.37
#